data_AF-A0A2S9IIS2-F1
#
_entry.id   AF-A0A2S9IIS2-F1
#
_cell.length_a   1.000
_cell.length_b   1.000
_cell.length_c   1.000
_cell.angle_alpha   90.00
_cell.angle_beta   90.00
_cell.angle_gamma   90.00
#
_symmetry.space_group_name_H-M   'P 1'
#
loop_
_entity.id
_entity.type
_entity.pdbx_description
1 polymer ?
#
loop_
_entity_poly.entity_id
_entity_poly.type
_entity_poly.pdbx_seq_one_letter_code
_entity_poly.pdbx_strand_id
1 'polypeptide(L)' 'MSADQEYTVDDIIGDLSDLHGLLEAVRVFLDGMDYGVGKERNHQLDRVASLTSIASRFSKQILELTDANYRQLKAGRAAE' A
#
# COMPACT_ATOMS: atom_id res chain seq x y z
N MET A 1 -2.98 -31.17 -0.51
CA MET A 1 -2.70 -29.99 0.33
C MET A 1 -1.20 -29.82 0.29
N SER A 2 -0.74 -28.85 -0.49
CA SER A 2 0.67 -28.64 -0.81
C SER A 2 1.40 -28.11 0.43
N ALA A 3 2.66 -28.51 0.58
CA ALA A 3 3.55 -28.22 1.69
C ALA A 3 3.48 -26.74 2.17
N ASP A 4 3.64 -26.54 3.48
CA ASP A 4 3.87 -25.24 4.12
C ASP A 4 4.99 -24.50 3.36
N GLN A 5 4.63 -23.63 2.42
CA GLN A 5 5.58 -22.69 1.84
C GLN A 5 5.90 -21.69 2.94
N GLU A 6 7.15 -21.71 3.39
CA GLU A 6 7.65 -20.75 4.36
C GLU A 6 7.59 -19.36 3.72
N TYR A 7 6.65 -18.55 4.20
CA TYR A 7 6.40 -17.21 3.69
C TYR A 7 7.60 -16.31 4.05
N THR A 8 8.26 -15.78 3.03
CA THR A 8 9.55 -15.09 3.16
C THR A 8 9.38 -13.58 3.34
N VAL A 9 10.46 -12.90 3.72
CA VAL A 9 10.46 -11.42 3.78
C VAL A 9 10.31 -10.80 2.39
N ASP A 10 10.83 -11.47 1.35
CA ASP A 10 10.65 -11.03 -0.03
C ASP A 10 9.17 -11.11 -0.45
N ASP A 11 8.42 -12.13 0.02
CA ASP A 11 6.97 -12.23 -0.19
C ASP A 11 6.21 -11.09 0.51
N ILE A 12 6.59 -10.74 1.74
CA ILE A 12 6.01 -9.58 2.47
C ILE A 12 6.22 -8.28 1.69
N ILE A 13 7.43 -8.06 1.17
CA ILE A 13 7.75 -6.85 0.39
C ILE A 13 6.93 -6.82 -0.90
N GLY A 14 6.78 -7.97 -1.57
CA GLY A 14 5.91 -8.13 -2.73
C GLY A 14 4.46 -7.75 -2.43
N ASP A 15 3.87 -8.35 -1.40
CA ASP A 15 2.47 -8.10 -1.02
C ASP A 15 2.23 -6.64 -0.59
N LEU A 16 3.19 -6.01 0.09
CA LEU A 16 3.12 -4.59 0.44
C LEU A 16 3.19 -3.68 -0.79
N SER A 17 4.03 -4.05 -1.77
CA SER A 17 4.12 -3.34 -3.05
C SER A 17 2.81 -3.44 -3.84
N ASP A 18 2.24 -4.63 -3.93
CA ASP A 18 0.97 -4.88 -4.62
C ASP A 18 -0.19 -4.13 -3.93
N LEU A 19 -0.24 -4.17 -2.60
CA LEU A 19 -1.22 -3.42 -1.82
C LEU A 19 -1.10 -1.91 -2.07
N HIS A 20 0.11 -1.36 -2.08
CA HIS A 20 0.33 0.05 -2.39
C HIS A 20 -0.13 0.38 -3.82
N GLY A 21 0.23 -0.44 -4.80
CA GLY A 21 -0.19 -0.27 -6.19
C GLY A 21 -1.71 -0.28 -6.36
N LEU A 22 -2.40 -1.20 -5.68
CA LEU A 22 -3.86 -1.26 -5.66
C LEU A 22 -4.48 0.00 -5.07
N LEU A 23 -3.96 0.48 -3.92
CA LEU A 23 -4.45 1.69 -3.27
C LEU A 23 -4.24 2.94 -4.14
N GLU A 24 -3.11 3.04 -4.84
CA GLU A 24 -2.88 4.12 -5.82
C GLU A 24 -3.85 4.03 -7.00
N ALA A 25 -4.09 2.84 -7.56
CA ALA A 25 -5.03 2.65 -8.65
C ALA A 25 -6.47 3.04 -8.23
N VAL A 26 -6.90 2.65 -7.03
CA VAL A 26 -8.18 3.06 -6.47
C VAL A 26 -8.22 4.57 -6.25
N ARG A 27 -7.13 5.20 -5.77
CA ARG A 27 -7.08 6.66 -5.62
C ARG A 27 -7.26 7.36 -6.97
N VAL A 28 -6.54 6.95 -8.00
CA VAL A 28 -6.65 7.51 -9.35
C VAL A 28 -8.08 7.36 -9.90
N PHE A 29 -8.70 6.21 -9.68
CA PHE A 29 -10.09 5.99 -10.07
C PHE A 29 -11.04 6.94 -9.33
N LEU A 30 -10.90 7.04 -8.00
CA LEU A 30 -11.71 7.93 -7.18
C LEU A 30 -11.52 9.39 -7.57
N ASP A 31 -10.28 9.85 -7.79
CA ASP A 31 -9.96 11.23 -8.19
C ASP A 31 -10.59 11.60 -9.55
N GLY A 32 -10.88 10.60 -10.41
CA GLY A 32 -11.54 10.80 -11.70
C GLY A 32 -13.07 10.85 -11.64
N MET A 33 -13.69 10.62 -10.48
CA MET A 33 -15.15 10.61 -10.33
C MET A 33 -15.69 12.02 -10.03
N ASP A 34 -16.86 12.34 -10.60
CA ASP A 34 -17.62 13.53 -10.21
C ASP A 34 -18.36 13.26 -8.90
N TYR A 35 -18.02 14.02 -7.85
CA TYR A 35 -18.67 13.93 -6.55
C TYR A 35 -19.85 14.89 -6.42
N GLY A 36 -20.14 15.70 -7.44
CA GLY A 36 -21.14 16.76 -7.35
C GLY A 36 -20.69 17.94 -6.48
N VAL A 37 -21.53 18.96 -6.43
CA VAL A 37 -21.24 20.22 -5.71
C VAL A 37 -22.42 20.66 -4.85
N GLY A 38 -22.14 21.43 -3.80
CA GLY A 38 -23.18 21.98 -2.92
C GLY A 38 -23.98 20.90 -2.22
N LYS A 39 -25.31 20.92 -2.39
CA LYS A 39 -26.24 19.97 -1.75
C LYS A 39 -26.25 18.57 -2.39
N GLU A 40 -25.82 18.47 -3.64
CA GLU A 40 -25.73 17.19 -4.38
C GLU A 40 -24.37 16.51 -4.18
N ARG A 41 -23.49 17.10 -3.37
CA ARG A 41 -22.15 16.56 -3.13
C ARG A 41 -22.22 15.24 -2.37
N ASN A 42 -21.60 14.20 -2.92
CA ASN A 42 -21.49 12.89 -2.29
C ASN A 42 -20.35 12.87 -1.25
N HIS A 43 -20.68 13.30 -0.03
CA HIS A 43 -19.74 13.31 1.09
C HIS A 43 -19.22 11.93 1.52
N GLN A 44 -19.91 10.84 1.16
CA GLN A 44 -19.43 9.50 1.46
C GLN A 44 -18.27 9.15 0.51
N LEU A 45 -18.38 9.47 -0.77
CA LEU A 45 -17.29 9.29 -1.73
C LEU A 45 -16.08 10.15 -1.38
N ASP A 46 -16.26 11.41 -0.96
CA ASP A 46 -15.15 12.25 -0.47
C ASP A 46 -14.37 11.60 0.68
N ARG A 47 -15.09 10.99 1.63
CA ARG A 47 -14.48 10.31 2.78
C ARG A 47 -13.71 9.07 2.33
N VAL A 48 -14.29 8.29 1.42
CA VAL A 48 -13.61 7.10 0.86
C VAL A 48 -12.34 7.53 0.13
N ALA A 49 -12.39 8.55 -0.73
CA ALA A 49 -11.21 9.09 -1.41
C ALA A 49 -10.14 9.57 -0.43
N SER A 50 -10.55 10.26 0.63
CA SER A 50 -9.63 10.70 1.70
C SER A 50 -8.98 9.52 2.43
N LEU A 51 -9.77 8.51 2.79
CA LEU A 51 -9.28 7.29 3.46
C LEU A 51 -8.34 6.49 2.56
N THR A 52 -8.64 6.34 1.27
CA THR A 52 -7.76 5.69 0.30
C THR A 52 -6.43 6.44 0.16
N SER A 53 -6.46 7.77 0.12
CA SER A 53 -5.24 8.60 0.09
C SER A 53 -4.38 8.39 1.35
N ILE A 54 -5.01 8.31 2.53
CA ILE A 54 -4.32 8.02 3.78
C ILE A 54 -3.73 6.61 3.76
N ALA A 55 -4.53 5.60 3.41
CA ALA A 55 -4.10 4.20 3.35
C ALA A 55 -2.92 4.01 2.38
N SER A 56 -2.95 4.65 1.22
CA SER A 56 -1.85 4.59 0.25
C SER A 56 -0.54 5.18 0.79
N ARG A 57 -0.61 6.31 1.51
CA ARG A 57 0.58 6.89 2.14
C ARG A 57 1.18 5.97 3.19
N PHE A 58 0.33 5.38 4.04
CA PHE A 58 0.80 4.44 5.06
C PHE A 58 1.38 3.18 4.45
N SER A 59 0.76 2.60 3.42
CA SER A 59 1.28 1.39 2.76
C SER A 59 2.65 1.66 2.12
N LYS A 60 2.82 2.82 1.46
CA LYS A 60 4.12 3.25 0.92
C LYS A 60 5.18 3.36 2.00
N GLN A 61 4.86 4.02 3.12
CA GLN A 61 5.81 4.20 4.21
C GLN A 61 6.22 2.86 4.83
N ILE A 62 5.28 1.94 5.01
CA ILE A 62 5.56 0.60 5.54
C ILE A 62 6.44 -0.19 4.56
N LEU A 63 6.16 -0.12 3.26
CA LEU A 63 6.98 -0.76 2.23
C LEU A 63 8.42 -0.25 2.27
N GLU A 64 8.62 1.07 2.27
CA GLU A 64 9.94 1.71 2.30
C GLU A 64 10.73 1.32 3.57
N LEU A 65 10.08 1.32 4.74
CA LEU A 65 10.70 0.92 6.01
C LEU A 65 11.05 -0.57 6.04
N THR A 66 10.16 -1.44 5.54
CA THR A 66 10.36 -2.88 5.50
C THR A 66 11.53 -3.24 4.60
N ASP A 67 11.56 -2.66 3.40
CA ASP A 67 12.64 -2.87 2.42
C ASP A 67 13.98 -2.32 2.94
N ALA A 68 13.99 -1.12 3.54
CA ALA A 68 15.21 -0.56 4.14
C ALA A 68 15.77 -1.47 5.26
N ASN A 69 14.92 -1.95 6.16
CA ASN A 69 15.32 -2.85 7.24
C ASN A 69 15.83 -4.19 6.70
N TYR A 70 15.16 -4.76 5.71
CA TYR A 70 15.58 -6.02 5.09
C TYR A 70 16.96 -5.89 4.43
N ARG A 71 17.19 -4.80 3.68
CA ARG A 71 18.49 -4.51 3.07
C ARG A 71 19.61 -4.36 4.11
N GLN A 72 19.34 -3.69 5.24
CA GLN A 72 20.31 -3.55 6.34
C GLN A 72 20.65 -4.91 6.96
N LEU A 73 19.66 -5.75 7.25
CA LEU A 73 19.86 -7.09 7.81
C LEU A 73 20.66 -7.99 6.87
N LYS A 74 20.34 -7.95 5.57
CA LYS A 74 21.04 -8.74 4.55
C LYS A 74 22.50 -8.30 4.39
N ALA A 75 22.76 -7.00 4.41
CA ALA A 75 24.12 -6.46 4.37
C ALA A 75 24.93 -6.81 5.62
N GLY A 76 24.30 -6.74 6.82
CA GLY A 76 24.93 -7.12 8.08
C GLY A 76 25.33 -8.61 8.12
N ARG A 77 24.45 -9.50 7.66
CA ARG A 77 24.75 -10.94 7.55
C ARG A 77 25.85 -11.28 6.53
N ALA A 78 26.04 -10.47 5.51
CA ALA A 78 27.08 -10.69 4.50
C ALA A 78 28.47 -10.22 4.96
N ALA A 79 28.54 -9.45 6.06
CA ALA A 79 29.77 -8.91 6.62
C ALA A 79 30.33 -9.76 7.80
N GLU A 80 29.56 -10.74 8.28
CA GLU A 80 29.98 -11.79 9.23
C GLU A 80 30.54 -13.01 8.49
#